data_AF-A0A2E1W0G7-F1
#
_entry.id   AF-A0A2E1W0G7-F1
#
_cell.length_a   1.000
_cell.length_b   1.000
_cell.length_c   1.000
_cell.angle_alpha   90.00
_cell.angle_beta   90.00
_cell.angle_gamma   90.00
#
_symmetry.space_group_name_H-M   'P 1'
#
loop_
_entity.id
_entity.type
_entity.pdbx_description
1 polymer ?
#
loop_
_entity_poly.entity_id
_entity_poly.type
_entity_poly.pdbx_seq_one_letter_code
_entity_poly.pdbx_strand_id
1 'polypeptide(L)'
;RHGHVRVNGKRADLPSYSLKAGDLITVRERSAKKPSILHAMEEVKGRGVPDWLEFDASTLTGRVASLPTREQINLPVEEQLIVELYSK
;
A
#
# COMPACT_ATOMS: atom_id res chain seq x y z
N ARG A 1 -9.19 11.37 8.55
CA ARG A 1 -7.84 10.96 9.04
C ARG A 1 -7.97 10.29 10.41
N HIS A 2 -7.66 8.98 10.53
CA HIS A 2 -7.90 8.21 11.78
C HIS A 2 -6.62 7.66 12.45
N GLY A 3 -5.46 7.66 11.76
CA GLY A 3 -4.20 7.20 12.34
C GLY A 3 -4.15 5.69 12.66
N HIS A 4 -4.77 4.87 11.80
CA HIS A 4 -4.75 3.41 11.92
C HIS A 4 -3.44 2.79 11.44
N VAL A 5 -2.68 3.50 10.61
CA VAL A 5 -1.46 3.03 9.95
C VAL A 5 -0.23 3.61 10.64
N ARG A 6 0.82 2.80 10.71
CA ARG A 6 2.15 3.20 11.16
C ARG A 6 3.16 2.84 10.09
N VAL A 7 4.10 3.75 9.83
CA VAL A 7 5.24 3.52 8.94
C VAL A 7 6.49 3.58 9.80
N ASN A 8 7.29 2.52 9.81
CA ASN A 8 8.47 2.35 10.66
C ASN A 8 8.18 2.64 12.14
N GLY A 9 7.03 2.15 12.63
CA GLY A 9 6.53 2.33 14.00
C GLY A 9 5.93 3.72 14.31
N LYS A 10 6.19 4.73 13.47
CA LYS A 10 5.65 6.09 13.62
C LYS A 10 4.23 6.16 13.07
N ARG A 11 3.37 6.94 13.72
CA ARG A 11 1.99 7.16 13.24
C ARG A 11 2.03 7.87 11.88
N ALA A 12 1.44 7.25 10.86
CA ALA A 12 1.26 7.85 9.54
C ALA A 12 -0.22 8.15 9.33
N ASP A 13 -0.58 9.43 9.33
CA ASP A 13 -1.95 9.88 9.12
C ASP A 13 -2.12 10.72 7.84
N LEU A 14 -1.03 10.95 7.10
CA LEU A 14 -0.99 11.61 5.80
C LEU A 14 -1.20 10.58 4.68
N PRO A 15 -2.32 10.66 3.92
CA PRO A 15 -2.56 9.71 2.81
C PRO A 15 -1.57 9.85 1.65
N SER A 16 -1.01 11.03 1.45
CA SER A 16 0.00 11.31 0.41
C SER A 16 1.44 11.07 0.87
N TYR A 17 1.63 10.22 1.90
CA TYR A 17 2.97 9.91 2.40
C TYR A 17 3.74 9.08 1.37
N SER A 18 4.89 9.57 0.91
CA SER A 18 5.77 8.85 -0.01
C SER A 18 6.58 7.79 0.74
N LEU A 19 6.32 6.52 0.43
CA LEU A 19 7.06 5.38 0.96
C LEU A 19 8.35 5.15 0.19
N LYS A 20 9.33 4.54 0.86
CA LYS A 20 10.60 4.11 0.27
C LYS A 20 10.70 2.59 0.29
N ALA A 21 11.54 2.05 -0.59
CA ALA A 21 11.91 0.64 -0.51
C ALA A 21 12.53 0.34 0.87
N GLY A 22 12.10 -0.76 1.48
CA GLY A 22 12.45 -1.17 2.84
C GLY A 22 11.53 -0.64 3.94
N ASP A 23 10.61 0.29 3.66
CA ASP A 23 9.69 0.79 4.68
C ASP A 23 8.75 -0.31 5.18
N LEU A 24 8.58 -0.35 6.50
CA LEU A 24 7.71 -1.29 7.20
C LEU A 24 6.39 -0.60 7.57
N ILE A 25 5.28 -1.08 7.04
CA ILE A 25 3.93 -0.62 7.34
C ILE A 25 3.27 -1.58 8.32
N THR A 26 2.73 -1.06 9.41
CA THR A 26 2.01 -1.85 10.42
C THR A 26 0.68 -1.20 10.76
N VAL A 27 -0.29 -2.03 11.15
CA VAL A 27 -1.56 -1.56 11.67
C VAL A 27 -1.47 -1.34 13.17
N ARG A 28 -2.03 -0.24 13.67
CA ARG A 28 -2.14 -0.01 15.12
C ARG A 28 -2.96 -1.14 15.76
N GLU A 29 -2.44 -1.78 16.80
CA GLU A 29 -3.06 -2.91 17.50
C GLU A 29 -4.55 -2.71 17.84
N ARG A 30 -4.91 -1.56 18.42
CA ARG A 30 -6.31 -1.23 18.75
C ARG A 30 -7.24 -1.19 17.53
N SER A 31 -6.69 -0.99 16.35
CA SER A 31 -7.40 -0.93 15.07
C SER A 31 -7.40 -2.26 14.33
N ALA A 32 -6.53 -3.21 14.68
CA ALA A 32 -6.44 -4.51 14.02
C ALA A 32 -7.77 -5.29 14.00
N LYS A 33 -8.57 -5.19 15.07
CA LYS A 33 -9.88 -5.87 15.20
C LYS A 33 -11.04 -5.10 14.57
N LYS A 34 -10.78 -3.98 13.87
CA LYS A 34 -11.84 -3.17 13.28
C LYS A 34 -12.47 -3.93 12.10
N PRO A 35 -13.81 -3.98 11.98
CA PRO A 35 -14.48 -4.73 10.91
C PRO A 35 -13.98 -4.38 9.50
N SER A 36 -13.68 -3.10 9.26
CA SER A 36 -13.14 -2.63 7.98
C SER A 36 -11.77 -3.22 7.63
N ILE A 37 -10.90 -3.43 8.62
CA ILE A 37 -9.57 -4.02 8.41
C ILE A 37 -9.71 -5.52 8.18
N LEU A 38 -10.54 -6.20 8.97
CA LEU A 38 -10.81 -7.62 8.78
C LEU A 38 -11.41 -7.93 7.40
N HIS A 39 -12.35 -7.11 6.94
CA HIS A 39 -12.92 -7.25 5.60
C HIS A 39 -11.86 -7.07 4.50
N ALA A 40 -11.01 -6.05 4.62
CA ALA A 40 -9.91 -5.84 3.67
C ALA A 40 -8.92 -7.03 3.64
N MET A 41 -8.68 -7.69 4.78
CA MET A 41 -7.84 -8.88 4.83
C MET A 41 -8.43 -10.07 4.07
N GLU A 42 -9.75 -10.24 4.08
CA GLU A 42 -10.41 -11.26 3.28
C GLU A 42 -10.34 -10.93 1.78
N GLU A 43 -10.49 -9.65 1.40
CA GLU A 43 -10.38 -9.24 -0.01
C GLU A 43 -8.96 -9.44 -0.58
N VAL A 44 -7.92 -9.15 0.20
CA VAL A 44 -6.52 -9.30 -0.24
C VAL A 44 -6.20 -10.75 -0.60
N LYS A 45 -6.79 -11.74 0.10
CA LYS A 45 -6.62 -13.16 -0.24
C LYS A 45 -7.08 -13.49 -1.66
N GLY A 46 -8.07 -12.77 -2.18
CA GLY A 46 -8.60 -12.97 -3.55
C GLY A 46 -7.85 -12.20 -4.63
N ARG A 47 -7.21 -11.07 -4.29
CA ARG A 47 -6.48 -10.21 -5.25
C ARG A 47 -5.02 -10.56 -5.42
N GLY A 48 -4.42 -11.23 -4.44
CA GLY A 48 -2.97 -11.43 -4.39
C GLY A 48 -2.22 -10.15 -4.03
N VAL A 49 -0.95 -10.30 -3.66
CA VAL A 49 -0.06 -9.20 -3.27
C VAL A 49 0.93 -8.99 -4.42
N PRO A 50 1.11 -7.75 -4.93
CA PRO A 50 2.10 -7.47 -5.97
C PRO A 50 3.53 -7.79 -5.53
N ASP A 51 4.40 -8.17 -6.46
CA ASP A 51 5.77 -8.62 -6.17
C ASP A 51 6.66 -7.57 -5.46
N TRP A 52 6.35 -6.27 -5.64
CA TRP A 52 7.09 -5.18 -4.99
C TRP A 52 6.64 -4.93 -3.53
N LEU A 53 5.63 -5.68 -3.05
CA LEU A 53 5.13 -5.66 -1.68
C LEU A 53 5.25 -7.05 -1.05
N GLU A 54 5.73 -7.08 0.18
CA GLU A 54 5.61 -8.24 1.05
C GLU A 54 4.50 -7.96 2.06
N PHE A 55 3.64 -8.94 2.30
CA PHE A 55 2.55 -8.81 3.26
C PHE A 55 2.43 -10.07 4.13
N ASP A 56 2.46 -9.88 5.43
CA ASP A 56 2.21 -10.90 6.44
C ASP A 56 0.86 -10.64 7.12
N ALA A 57 -0.11 -11.49 6.78
CA ALA A 57 -1.47 -11.42 7.32
C ALA A 57 -1.53 -11.77 8.82
N SER A 58 -0.58 -12.55 9.34
CA SER A 58 -0.58 -12.97 10.74
C SER A 58 -0.23 -11.82 11.69
N THR A 59 0.72 -10.97 11.27
CA THR A 59 1.17 -9.81 12.05
C THR A 59 0.55 -8.49 11.58
N LEU A 60 -0.24 -8.50 10.49
CA LEU A 60 -0.76 -7.30 9.82
C LEU A 60 0.37 -6.32 9.46
N THR A 61 1.46 -6.88 8.95
CA THR A 61 2.68 -6.17 8.59
C THR A 61 2.86 -6.22 7.08
N GLY A 62 3.06 -5.06 6.46
CA GLY A 62 3.46 -4.95 5.07
C GLY A 62 4.86 -4.37 4.98
N ARG A 63 5.65 -4.78 4.00
CA ARG A 63 6.95 -4.20 3.69
C ARG A 63 7.00 -3.83 2.21
N VAL A 64 7.55 -2.66 1.92
CA VAL A 64 7.89 -2.29 0.55
C VAL A 64 9.19 -3.00 0.19
N ALA A 65 9.12 -4.05 -0.63
CA ALA A 65 10.31 -4.79 -1.04
C ALA A 65 11.16 -3.96 -2.01
N SER A 66 10.50 -3.35 -3.00
CA SER A 66 11.13 -2.46 -3.98
C SER A 66 10.15 -1.37 -4.44
N LEU A 67 10.66 -0.37 -5.15
CA LEU A 67 9.78 0.53 -5.88
C LEU A 67 9.17 -0.22 -7.09
N PRO A 68 7.89 0.03 -7.43
CA PRO A 68 7.24 -0.65 -8.53
C PRO A 68 7.86 -0.26 -9.88
N THR A 69 8.02 -1.22 -10.77
CA THR A 69 8.39 -0.98 -12.17
C THR A 69 7.14 -0.92 -13.06
N ARG A 70 7.27 -0.40 -14.28
CA ARG A 70 6.11 -0.22 -15.19
C ARG A 70 5.44 -1.55 -15.54
N GLU A 71 6.24 -2.60 -15.68
CA GLU A 71 5.81 -3.95 -16.06
C GLU A 71 4.98 -4.62 -14.95
N GLN A 72 5.18 -4.22 -13.69
CA GLN A 72 4.44 -4.73 -12.53
C GLN A 72 3.06 -4.08 -12.37
N ILE A 73 2.76 -3.03 -13.15
CA ILE A 73 1.51 -2.28 -13.09
C ILE A 73 0.58 -2.78 -14.20
N ASN A 74 -0.33 -3.69 -13.84
CA ASN A 74 -1.35 -4.27 -14.73
C ASN A 74 -2.55 -3.33 -14.97
N LEU A 75 -2.32 -2.02 -15.01
CA LEU A 75 -3.36 -1.05 -15.35
C LEU A 75 -3.24 -0.68 -16.85
N PRO A 76 -4.34 -0.75 -17.62
CA PRO A 76 -4.37 -0.33 -19.02
C PRO A 76 -4.41 1.21 -19.09
N VAL A 77 -3.31 1.83 -18.67
CA VAL A 77 -3.14 3.29 -18.67
C VAL A 77 -2.03 3.66 -19.65
N GLU A 78 -2.37 4.50 -20.61
CA GLU A 78 -1.44 5.09 -21.56
C GLU A 78 -0.90 6.41 -20.99
N GLU A 79 0.26 6.33 -20.33
CA GLU A 79 0.90 7.51 -19.69
C GLU A 79 1.27 8.60 -20.71
N GLN A 80 1.50 8.24 -21.97
CA GLN A 80 1.81 9.19 -23.05
C GLN A 80 0.71 10.24 -23.23
N LEU A 81 -0.57 9.84 -23.16
CA LEU A 81 -1.71 10.77 -23.26
C LEU A 81 -1.70 11.81 -22.14
N ILE A 82 -1.23 11.44 -20.95
CA ILE A 82 -1.10 12.36 -19.81
C ILE A 82 0.04 13.35 -20.06
N VAL A 83 1.19 12.88 -20.53
CA VAL A 83 2.34 13.74 -20.86
C VAL A 83 1.97 14.76 -21.94
N GLU A 84 1.30 14.32 -23.01
CA GLU A 84 0.84 15.19 -24.09
C GLU A 84 -0.14 16.27 -23.62
N LEU A 85 -1.04 15.93 -22.70
CA LEU A 85 -2.01 16.89 -22.15
C LEU A 85 -1.33 18.02 -21.35
N TYR A 86 -0.34 17.69 -20.52
CA TYR A 86 0.35 18.66 -19.68
C TYR A 86 1.51 19.40 -20.38
N SER A 87 1.85 19.00 -21.61
CA SER A 87 2.89 19.66 -22.43
C SER A 87 2.34 20.73 -23.39
N LYS A 88 1.03 21.01 -23.33
CA LYS A 88 0.40 22.17 -23.99
C LYS A 88 0.49 23.42 -23.12
#